data_AF-A0AAW8APA9-F1
#
_entry.id   AF-A0AAW8APA9-F1
#
_cell.length_a   1.000
_cell.length_b   1.000
_cell.length_c   1.000
_cell.angle_alpha   90.00
_cell.angle_beta   90.00
_cell.angle_gamma   90.00
#
_symmetry.space_group_name_H-M   'P 1'
#
loop_
_entity.id
_entity.type
_entity.pdbx_description
1 polymer ?
#
loop_
_entity_poly.entity_id
_entity_poly.type
_entity_poly.pdbx_seq_one_letter_code
_entity_poly.pdbx_strand_id
1 'polypeptide(L)'
;FANCGGSGMTLGLLLAIFIASRRKDYRDLAKMAFVPGLFNINEPVMFGLPIVLNPILVIPFILVPFVNSLIGYFFISMEFIPPIAYAV
;
A
#
# COMPACT_ATOMS: atom_id res chain seq x y z
N PHE A 1 7.07 -1.42 9.34
CA PHE A 1 6.63 -0.16 8.72
C PHE A 1 6.18 -0.30 7.25
N ALA A 2 6.78 -1.17 6.44
CA ALA A 2 6.51 -1.25 4.99
C ALA A 2 5.25 -2.06 4.57
N ASN A 3 4.63 -2.82 5.49
CA ASN A 3 3.52 -3.74 5.17
C ASN A 3 2.17 -3.32 5.79
N CYS A 4 1.89 -2.03 5.96
CA CYS A 4 0.56 -1.61 6.42
C CYS A 4 -0.51 -1.92 5.36
N GLY A 5 -1.29 -3.00 5.57
CA GLY A 5 -2.34 -3.46 4.66
C GLY A 5 -1.94 -4.60 3.72
N GLY A 6 -0.73 -5.15 3.88
CA GLY A 6 -0.22 -6.33 3.17
C GLY A 6 1.05 -6.03 2.36
N SER A 7 1.45 -6.94 1.46
CA SER A 7 2.59 -6.74 0.56
C SER A 7 2.39 -5.49 -0.30
N GLY A 8 3.23 -4.46 -0.10
CA GLY A 8 3.24 -3.24 -0.90
C GLY A 8 2.34 -2.09 -0.45
N MET A 9 1.79 -2.13 0.78
CA MET A 9 0.98 -1.03 1.33
C MET A 9 -0.26 -0.72 0.49
N THR A 10 -0.94 -1.77 0.04
CA THR A 10 -2.21 -1.75 -0.71
C THR A 10 -3.29 -0.90 -0.06
N LEU A 11 -3.33 -0.78 1.28
CA LEU A 11 -4.21 0.18 1.97
C LEU A 11 -3.90 1.64 1.57
N GLY A 12 -2.62 1.99 1.45
CA GLY A 12 -2.17 3.28 0.94
C GLY A 12 -2.55 3.48 -0.52
N LEU A 13 -2.44 2.43 -1.35
CA LEU A 13 -2.88 2.48 -2.75
C LEU A 13 -4.41 2.63 -2.86
N LEU A 14 -5.18 1.92 -2.04
CA LEU A 14 -6.63 2.01 -1.95
C LEU A 14 -7.06 3.44 -1.58
N LEU A 15 -6.41 4.03 -0.57
CA LEU A 15 -6.61 5.44 -0.18
C LEU A 15 -6.24 6.40 -1.32
N ALA A 16 -5.12 6.16 -2.01
CA ALA A 16 -4.72 6.96 -3.16
C ALA A 16 -5.75 6.87 -4.30
N ILE A 17 -6.32 5.70 -4.55
CA ILE A 17 -7.40 5.51 -5.53
C ILE A 17 -8.66 6.25 -5.07
N PHE A 18 -9.00 6.24 -3.79
CA PHE A 18 -10.14 7.02 -3.28
C PHE A 18 -9.97 8.53 -3.47
N ILE A 19 -8.75 9.05 -3.33
CA ILE A 19 -8.45 10.49 -3.42
C ILE A 19 -8.25 10.94 -4.88
N ALA A 20 -7.47 10.19 -5.68
CA ALA A 20 -7.06 10.59 -7.02
C ALA A 20 -7.90 9.99 -8.15
N SER A 21 -8.54 8.84 -7.95
CA SER A 21 -9.32 8.21 -9.02
C SER A 21 -10.69 8.85 -9.18
N ARG A 22 -10.95 9.34 -10.41
CA ARG A 22 -12.27 9.83 -10.84
C ARG A 22 -13.14 8.76 -11.52
N ARG A 23 -12.59 7.56 -11.79
CA ARG A 23 -13.33 6.45 -12.42
C ARG A 23 -14.12 5.66 -11.38
N LYS A 24 -15.42 5.46 -11.65
CA LYS A 24 -16.33 4.67 -10.77
C LYS A 24 -15.86 3.23 -10.59
N ASP A 25 -15.47 2.56 -11.68
CA ASP A 25 -15.00 1.16 -11.67
C ASP A 25 -13.86 0.95 -10.65
N TYR A 26 -12.87 1.86 -10.66
CA TYR A 26 -11.72 1.78 -9.75
C TYR A 26 -12.09 2.10 -8.30
N ARG A 27 -13.05 3.01 -8.06
CA ARG A 27 -13.53 3.33 -6.71
C ARG A 27 -14.40 2.21 -6.13
N ASP A 28 -15.22 1.56 -6.94
CA ASP A 28 -16.07 0.47 -6.47
C ASP A 28 -15.24 -0.78 -6.18
N LEU A 29 -14.24 -1.09 -7.01
CA LEU A 29 -13.23 -2.11 -6.70
C LEU A 29 -12.45 -1.76 -5.43
N ALA A 30 -12.03 -0.50 -5.26
CA ALA A 30 -11.33 -0.07 -4.04
C ALA A 30 -12.20 -0.21 -2.79
N LYS A 31 -13.51 0.06 -2.86
CA LYS A 31 -14.45 -0.18 -1.74
C LYS A 31 -14.56 -1.67 -1.39
N MET A 32 -14.69 -2.52 -2.40
CA MET A 32 -14.79 -3.97 -2.18
C MET A 32 -13.49 -4.54 -1.59
N ALA A 33 -12.34 -4.02 -2.02
CA ALA A 33 -11.04 -4.49 -1.58
C ALA A 33 -10.53 -3.79 -0.29
N PHE A 34 -11.24 -2.78 0.22
CA PHE A 34 -10.87 -2.08 1.45
C PHE A 34 -10.97 -2.97 2.69
N VAL A 35 -12.07 -3.72 2.81
CA VAL A 35 -12.28 -4.66 3.91
C VAL A 35 -11.21 -5.77 3.94
N PRO A 36 -10.94 -6.52 2.86
CA PRO A 36 -9.85 -7.51 2.86
C PRO A 36 -8.46 -6.86 3.01
N GLY A 37 -8.24 -5.64 2.50
CA GLY A 37 -7.00 -4.90 2.68
C GLY A 37 -6.69 -4.56 4.15
N LEU A 38 -7.72 -4.35 4.99
CA LEU A 38 -7.53 -4.19 6.44
C LEU A 38 -7.00 -5.45 7.12
N PHE A 39 -7.29 -6.63 6.56
CA PHE A 39 -6.78 -7.93 7.02
C PHE A 39 -5.51 -8.38 6.28
N ASN A 40 -4.84 -7.48 5.55
CA ASN A 40 -3.64 -7.76 4.76
C ASN A 40 -3.86 -8.73 3.57
N ILE A 41 -5.09 -8.87 3.09
CA ILE A 41 -5.43 -9.69 1.91
C ILE A 41 -5.41 -8.80 0.65
N ASN A 42 -4.47 -9.06 -0.26
CA ASN A 42 -4.11 -8.15 -1.36
C ASN A 42 -4.48 -8.65 -2.75
N GLU A 43 -4.88 -9.91 -2.87
CA GLU A 43 -5.36 -10.53 -4.09
C GLU A 43 -6.49 -9.76 -4.77
N PRO A 44 -7.55 -9.29 -4.08
CA PRO A 44 -8.64 -8.56 -4.76
C PRO A 44 -8.18 -7.20 -5.34
N VAL A 45 -7.15 -6.58 -4.77
CA VAL A 45 -6.56 -5.35 -5.32
C VAL A 45 -5.67 -5.67 -6.51
N MET A 46 -4.80 -6.67 -6.38
CA MET A 46 -3.79 -7.04 -7.38
C MET A 46 -4.38 -7.67 -8.64
N PHE A 47 -5.49 -8.41 -8.50
CA PHE A 47 -6.21 -9.02 -9.61
C PHE A 47 -7.45 -8.20 -10.05
N GLY A 48 -8.14 -7.53 -9.12
CA GLY A 48 -9.33 -6.75 -9.43
C GLY A 48 -9.02 -5.44 -10.15
N LEU A 49 -7.92 -4.78 -9.77
CA LEU A 49 -7.28 -3.79 -10.63
C LEU A 49 -6.18 -4.53 -11.39
N PRO A 50 -6.02 -4.32 -12.71
CA PRO A 50 -4.96 -4.95 -13.48
C PRO A 50 -3.59 -4.33 -13.14
N ILE A 51 -3.22 -4.28 -11.85
CA ILE A 51 -1.98 -3.69 -11.36
C ILE A 51 -0.82 -4.50 -11.93
N VAL A 52 -0.88 -5.83 -11.84
CA VAL A 52 0.17 -6.72 -12.39
C VAL A 52 0.35 -6.56 -13.90
N LEU A 53 -0.74 -6.24 -14.61
CA LEU A 53 -0.76 -6.10 -16.07
C LEU A 53 -0.52 -4.65 -16.54
N ASN A 54 -0.53 -3.66 -15.65
CA ASN A 54 -0.37 -2.24 -15.99
C ASN A 54 0.91 -1.67 -15.36
N PRO A 55 1.98 -1.49 -16.15
CA PRO A 55 3.26 -0.97 -15.67
C PRO A 55 3.14 0.39 -14.97
N ILE A 56 2.17 1.22 -15.37
CA ILE A 56 1.92 2.55 -14.79
C ILE A 56 1.50 2.43 -13.32
N LEU A 57 0.81 1.34 -12.93
CA LEU A 57 0.38 1.09 -11.56
C LEU A 57 1.41 0.26 -10.76
N VAL A 58 2.22 -0.56 -11.43
CA VAL A 58 3.33 -1.31 -10.78
C VAL A 58 4.40 -0.37 -10.24
N ILE A 59 4.76 0.67 -11.00
CA ILE A 59 5.79 1.64 -10.60
C ILE A 59 5.50 2.27 -9.23
N PRO A 60 4.33 2.91 -9.00
CA PRO A 60 4.01 3.46 -7.68
C PRO A 60 3.84 2.37 -6.62
N PHE A 61 3.36 1.17 -6.96
CA PHE A 61 3.22 0.06 -6.03
C PHE A 61 4.55 -0.40 -5.42
N ILE A 62 5.67 -0.29 -6.16
CA ILE A 62 7.01 -0.63 -5.66
C ILE A 62 7.68 0.58 -5.00
N LEU A 63 7.51 1.78 -5.58
CA LEU A 63 8.15 3.00 -5.08
C LEU A 63 7.62 3.44 -3.71
N VAL A 64 6.31 3.35 -3.48
CA VAL A 64 5.67 3.78 -2.23
C VAL A 64 6.21 3.02 -1.00
N PRO A 65 6.23 1.67 -0.96
CA PRO A 65 6.79 0.95 0.17
C PRO A 65 8.31 1.16 0.31
N PHE A 66 9.03 1.37 -0.80
CA PHE A 66 10.46 1.68 -0.78
C PHE A 66 10.74 3.03 -0.09
N VAL A 67 10.05 4.08 -0.51
CA VAL A 67 10.15 5.42 0.09
C VAL A 67 9.70 5.39 1.55
N ASN A 68 8.62 4.68 1.87
CA ASN A 68 8.15 4.57 3.25
C ASN A 68 9.13 3.80 4.16
N SER A 69 9.81 2.78 3.61
CA SER A 69 10.88 2.07 4.32
C SER A 69 12.08 2.97 4.59
N LEU A 70 12.46 3.80 3.61
CA LEU A 70 13.52 4.81 3.78
C LEU A 70 13.15 5.85 4.83
N ILE A 71 11.93 6.37 4.79
CA ILE A 71 11.42 7.33 5.79
C ILE A 71 11.43 6.68 7.18
N GLY A 72 10.90 5.46 7.31
CA GLY A 72 10.91 4.73 8.58
C GLY A 72 12.32 4.52 9.13
N TYR A 73 13.28 4.15 8.27
CA TYR A 73 14.68 4.04 8.65
C TYR A 73 15.27 5.38 9.12
N PHE A 74 14.95 6.48 8.43
CA PHE A 74 15.42 7.81 8.79
C PHE A 74 14.90 8.26 10.17
N PHE A 75 13.62 7.99 10.47
CA PHE A 75 13.03 8.30 11.77
C PHE A 75 13.58 7.43 12.91
N ILE A 76 13.92 6.18 12.64
CA ILE A 76 14.62 5.31 13.61
C ILE A 76 16.03 5.84 13.87
N SER A 77 16.75 6.26 12.81
CA SER A 77 18.11 6.80 12.92
C SER A 77 18.17 8.15 13.66
N MET A 78 17.08 8.93 13.67
CA MET A 78 16.97 10.17 14.46
C MET A 78 16.49 9.95 15.90
N GLU A 79 16.34 8.69 16.35
CA GLU A 79 15.81 8.31 17.67
C GLU A 79 14.41 8.87 18.00
N PHE A 80 13.73 9.47 17.02
CA PHE A 80 12.34 9.92 17.16
C PHE A 80 11.38 8.73 17.36
N ILE A 81 11.73 7.58 16.80
CA ILE A 81 11.00 6.34 16.92
C ILE A 81 11.94 5.27 17.48
N PRO A 82 11.60 4.58 18.58
CA PRO A 82 12.44 3.52 19.10
C PRO A 82 12.61 2.40 18.06
N PRO A 83 13.82 1.85 17.89
CA PRO A 83 14.03 0.73 17.00
C PRO A 83 13.18 -0.46 17.45
N ILE A 84 12.45 -1.04 16.52
CA ILE A 84 11.60 -2.21 16.79
C ILE A 84 12.52 -3.40 17.09
N ALA A 85 12.59 -3.80 18.37
CA ALA A 85 13.43 -4.90 18.84
C ALA A 85 12.83 -6.29 18.57
N TYR A 86 11.56 -6.36 18.15
CA TYR A 86 10.85 -7.61 17.88
C TYR A 86 10.37 -7.65 16.43
N ALA A 87 10.81 -8.68 15.71
CA ALA A 87 10.18 -9.10 14.46
C ALA A 87 8.88 -9.81 14.83
N VAL A 88 7.75 -9.15 14.56
CA VAL A 88 6.42 -9.79 14.55
C VAL A 88 6.01 -9.93 13.10
#